data_AF-A0A497K386-F1
#
_entry.id   AF-A0A497K386-F1
#
_cell.length_a   1.000
_cell.length_b   1.000
_cell.length_c   1.000
_cell.angle_alpha   90.00
_cell.angle_beta   90.00
_cell.angle_gamma   90.00
#
_symmetry.space_group_name_H-M   'P 1'
#
loop_
_entity.id
_entity.type
_entity.pdbx_description
1 polymer ?
#
loop_
_entity_poly.entity_id
_entity_poly.type
_entity_poly.pdbx_seq_one_letter_code
_entity_poly.pdbx_strand_id
1 'polypeptide(L)'
;MKLDLGDVFDASEIWSARNRIKQYIHRTPLFHSDSLSKLTGSKIYVKPECWQKCGCFKVRGAISHVSSLTEEEKNKGLVTASSGNHALAVAYASTLFGKPPTRIYVPENADPSKVKKILQWGPELVYHGDSFFEAYTEARRYTEENDATFVHSHGDPKVIAGQGTIGLEVMKD
;
A
#
# COMPACT_ATOMS: atom_id res chain seq x y z
N MET A 1 12.20 17.38 21.43
CA MET A 1 13.13 16.36 20.88
C MET A 1 13.16 16.55 19.37
N LYS A 2 14.29 16.93 18.77
CA LYS A 2 14.41 16.92 17.30
C LYS A 2 14.46 15.45 16.91
N LEU A 3 13.44 14.96 16.19
CA LEU A 3 13.55 13.68 15.51
C LEU A 3 14.63 13.83 14.44
N ASP A 4 15.75 13.13 14.61
CA ASP A 4 16.63 12.86 13.49
C ASP A 4 15.94 11.80 12.63
N LEU A 5 15.48 12.20 11.45
CA LEU A 5 14.80 11.29 10.53
C LEU A 5 15.79 10.26 9.95
N GLY A 6 17.09 10.56 9.94
CA GLY A 6 18.12 9.66 9.40
C GLY A 6 18.25 8.35 10.18
N ASP A 7 17.94 8.35 11.47
CA ASP A 7 17.95 7.15 12.31
C ASP A 7 16.74 6.22 12.06
N VAL A 8 15.69 6.72 11.39
CA VAL A 8 14.41 6.01 11.21
C VAL A 8 14.13 5.69 9.75
N PHE A 9 14.55 6.54 8.82
CA PHE A 9 14.28 6.41 7.39
C PHE A 9 15.24 7.24 6.53
N ASP A 10 15.93 6.60 5.58
CA ASP A 10 16.73 7.30 4.57
C ASP A 10 15.92 7.52 3.29
N ALA A 11 15.88 8.77 2.80
CA ALA A 11 15.24 9.13 1.54
C ALA A 11 15.82 8.37 0.32
N SER A 12 17.04 7.85 0.41
CA SER A 12 17.63 6.98 -0.62
C SER A 12 16.79 5.71 -0.87
N GLU A 13 16.07 5.22 0.15
CA GLU A 13 15.14 4.09 0.03
C GLU A 13 14.04 4.34 -1.02
N ILE A 14 13.65 5.59 -1.25
CA ILE A 14 12.64 5.96 -2.26
C ILE A 14 13.17 5.65 -3.67
N TRP A 15 14.46 5.88 -3.92
CA TRP A 15 15.09 5.54 -5.20
C TRP A 15 15.17 4.03 -5.41
N SER A 16 15.51 3.28 -4.36
CA SER A 16 15.48 1.82 -4.37
C SER A 16 14.07 1.29 -4.61
N ALA A 17 13.06 1.84 -3.94
CA ALA A 17 11.65 1.51 -4.17
C ALA A 17 11.22 1.81 -5.60
N ARG A 18 11.57 2.98 -6.16
CA ARG A 18 11.29 3.34 -7.56
C ARG A 18 11.81 2.28 -8.52
N ASN A 19 13.05 1.84 -8.34
CA ASN A 19 13.65 0.82 -9.21
C ASN A 19 12.91 -0.52 -9.14
N ARG A 20 12.46 -0.92 -7.95
CA ARG A 20 11.71 -2.17 -7.73
C ARG A 20 10.31 -2.13 -8.32
N ILE A 21 9.59 -1.01 -8.20
CA ILE A 21 8.17 -0.96 -8.52
C ILE A 21 7.84 -0.45 -9.94
N LYS A 22 8.76 0.27 -10.61
CA LYS A 22 8.47 1.02 -11.86
C LYS A 22 7.77 0.23 -12.97
N GLN A 23 8.01 -1.07 -13.07
CA GLN A 23 7.41 -1.94 -14.10
C GLN A 23 6.02 -2.45 -13.73
N TYR A 24 5.63 -2.31 -12.46
CA TYR A 24 4.38 -2.81 -11.92
C TYR A 24 3.36 -1.72 -11.62
N ILE A 25 3.69 -0.45 -11.84
CA ILE A 25 2.83 0.70 -11.57
C ILE A 25 2.68 1.57 -12.82
N HIS A 26 1.62 2.37 -12.88
CA HIS A 26 1.53 3.46 -13.85
C HIS A 26 2.34 4.66 -13.38
N ARG A 27 3.00 5.35 -14.31
CA ARG A 27 3.44 6.73 -14.07
C ARG A 27 2.24 7.64 -14.29
N THR A 28 1.57 8.06 -13.23
CA THR A 28 0.44 8.98 -13.33
C THR A 28 0.92 10.35 -13.82
N PRO A 29 0.13 11.10 -14.61
CA PRO A 29 0.53 12.43 -15.08
C PRO A 29 0.55 13.47 -13.94
N LEU A 30 1.15 14.64 -14.19
CA LEU A 30 1.01 15.83 -13.35
C LEU A 30 0.34 16.92 -14.20
N PHE A 31 -0.88 17.32 -13.84
CA PHE A 31 -1.66 18.30 -14.60
C PHE A 31 -1.61 19.67 -13.94
N HIS A 32 -1.28 20.72 -14.70
CA HIS A 32 -1.64 22.07 -14.29
C HIS A 32 -3.16 22.27 -14.47
N SER A 33 -3.83 22.81 -13.46
CA SER A 33 -5.27 23.08 -13.52
C SER A 33 -5.54 24.58 -13.57
N ASP A 34 -5.80 25.12 -14.76
CA ASP A 34 -6.06 26.55 -14.94
C ASP A 34 -7.25 27.04 -14.10
N SER A 35 -8.31 26.24 -13.99
CA SER A 35 -9.50 26.58 -13.22
C SER A 35 -9.20 26.67 -11.72
N LEU A 36 -8.48 25.70 -11.15
CA LEU A 36 -8.10 25.72 -9.74
C LEU A 36 -7.08 26.83 -9.47
N SER A 37 -6.17 27.07 -10.39
CA SER A 37 -5.19 28.14 -10.28
C SER A 37 -5.85 29.51 -10.22
N LYS A 38 -6.83 29.77 -11.10
CA LYS A 38 -7.62 31.02 -11.07
C LYS A 38 -8.44 31.16 -9.79
N LEU A 39 -9.05 30.07 -9.32
CA LEU A 39 -9.87 30.09 -8.10
C LEU A 39 -9.05 30.41 -6.84
N THR A 40 -7.81 29.95 -6.79
CA THR A 40 -6.95 30.05 -5.59
C THR A 40 -5.93 31.19 -5.66
N GLY A 41 -5.72 31.80 -6.82
CA GLY A 41 -4.64 32.76 -7.05
C GLY A 41 -3.23 32.15 -7.00
N SER A 42 -3.11 30.82 -7.00
CA SER A 42 -1.85 30.07 -6.92
C SER A 42 -1.70 29.12 -8.12
N LYS A 43 -0.51 28.60 -8.39
CA LYS A 43 -0.34 27.55 -9.42
C LYS A 43 -0.71 26.19 -8.82
N ILE A 44 -1.82 25.61 -9.26
CA ILE A 44 -2.30 24.32 -8.77
C ILE A 44 -1.98 23.21 -9.77
N TYR A 45 -1.34 22.16 -9.25
CA TYR A 45 -1.06 20.93 -9.98
C TYR A 45 -1.77 19.74 -9.34
N VAL A 46 -2.24 18.80 -10.17
CA VAL A 46 -2.98 17.62 -9.74
C VAL A 46 -2.21 16.37 -10.15
N LYS A 47 -1.93 15.50 -9.17
CA LYS A 47 -1.31 14.18 -9.34
C LYS A 47 -2.37 13.09 -9.07
N PRO A 48 -3.10 12.61 -10.10
CA PRO A 48 -4.30 11.80 -9.91
C PRO A 48 -3.95 10.34 -9.66
N GLU A 49 -3.54 10.01 -8.44
CA GLU A 49 -3.28 8.61 -8.03
C GLU A 49 -4.54 7.74 -7.99
N CYS A 50 -5.73 8.32 -8.19
CA CYS A 50 -6.94 7.55 -8.48
C CYS A 50 -6.89 6.82 -9.83
N TRP A 51 -5.99 7.20 -10.74
CA TRP A 51 -5.74 6.52 -12.02
C TRP A 51 -4.64 5.45 -11.94
N GLN A 52 -4.07 5.27 -10.76
CA GLN A 52 -3.12 4.20 -10.52
C GLN A 52 -3.85 2.84 -10.52
N LYS A 53 -3.09 1.74 -10.64
CA LYS A 53 -3.59 0.39 -10.39
C LYS A 53 -4.32 0.33 -9.04
N CYS A 54 -5.38 -0.46 -8.98
CA CYS A 54 -6.27 -0.52 -7.82
C CYS A 54 -6.98 0.81 -7.48
N GLY A 55 -6.90 1.82 -8.35
CA GLY A 55 -7.59 3.11 -8.19
C GLY A 55 -7.04 3.98 -7.06
N CYS A 56 -5.82 3.74 -6.57
CA CYS A 56 -5.20 4.56 -5.52
C CYS A 56 -3.68 4.38 -5.45
N PHE A 57 -3.03 5.31 -4.73
CA PHE A 57 -1.58 5.28 -4.54
C PHE A 57 -1.08 4.08 -3.72
N LYS A 58 -1.91 3.46 -2.88
CA LYS A 58 -1.48 2.44 -1.90
C LYS A 58 -0.78 1.25 -2.55
N VAL A 59 -1.07 0.98 -3.83
CA VAL A 59 -0.41 -0.07 -4.61
C VAL A 59 1.10 0.12 -4.68
N ARG A 60 1.60 1.36 -4.67
CA ARG A 60 3.04 1.64 -4.74
C ARG A 60 3.76 1.08 -3.52
N GLY A 61 3.29 1.39 -2.32
CA GLY A 61 3.85 0.85 -1.08
C GLY A 61 3.59 -0.64 -0.90
N ALA A 62 2.41 -1.16 -1.27
CA ALA A 62 2.14 -2.59 -1.17
C ALA A 62 3.09 -3.42 -2.07
N ILE A 63 3.24 -3.02 -3.34
CA ILE A 63 4.22 -3.66 -4.24
C ILE A 63 5.63 -3.47 -3.71
N SER A 64 5.97 -2.26 -3.24
CA SER A 64 7.30 -1.98 -2.70
C SER A 64 7.64 -2.85 -1.49
N HIS A 65 6.70 -3.12 -0.60
CA HIS A 65 6.92 -4.01 0.53
C HIS A 65 7.04 -5.47 0.08
N VAL A 66 6.04 -5.98 -0.65
CA VAL A 66 6.00 -7.40 -1.08
C VAL A 66 7.19 -7.75 -1.99
N SER A 67 7.64 -6.81 -2.84
CA SER A 67 8.80 -7.02 -3.71
C SER A 67 10.15 -6.91 -3.00
N SER A 68 10.21 -6.48 -1.72
CA SER A 68 11.45 -6.57 -0.90
C SER A 68 11.61 -7.92 -0.24
N LEU A 69 10.52 -8.66 -0.09
CA LEU A 69 10.54 -9.91 0.64
C LEU A 69 11.33 -10.97 -0.15
N THR A 70 12.07 -11.76 0.59
CA THR A 70 12.62 -13.03 0.14
C THR A 70 11.48 -14.01 -0.18
N GLU A 71 11.78 -15.08 -0.94
CA GLU A 71 10.79 -16.12 -1.20
C GLU A 71 10.38 -16.85 0.10
N GLU A 72 11.28 -16.97 1.07
CA GLU A 72 10.96 -17.54 2.38
C GLU A 72 9.91 -16.69 3.12
N GLU A 73 10.13 -15.38 3.22
CA GLU A 73 9.18 -14.45 3.88
C GLU A 73 7.81 -14.42 3.17
N LYS A 74 7.79 -14.55 1.83
CA LYS A 74 6.54 -14.68 1.08
C LYS A 74 5.84 -16.00 1.38
N ASN A 75 6.58 -17.11 1.45
CA ASN A 75 6.02 -18.44 1.70
C ASN A 75 5.46 -18.59 3.11
N LYS A 76 5.95 -17.82 4.08
CA LYS A 76 5.32 -17.68 5.42
C LYS A 76 3.93 -17.03 5.38
N GLY A 77 3.58 -16.41 4.25
CA GLY A 77 2.28 -15.80 3.99
C GLY A 77 2.25 -14.31 4.29
N LEU A 78 1.38 -13.59 3.59
CA LEU A 78 1.14 -12.16 3.75
C LEU A 78 -0.11 -11.92 4.60
N VAL A 79 -0.01 -11.02 5.56
CA VAL A 79 -1.13 -10.65 6.44
C VAL A 79 -1.32 -9.14 6.43
N THR A 80 -2.55 -8.67 6.38
CA THR A 80 -2.87 -7.26 6.65
C THR A 80 -4.27 -7.11 7.23
N ALA A 81 -4.58 -5.93 7.76
CA ALA A 81 -5.93 -5.56 8.17
C ALA A 81 -6.37 -4.30 7.42
N SER A 82 -7.44 -4.39 6.63
CA SER A 82 -8.08 -3.26 5.95
C SER A 82 -9.31 -3.73 5.18
N SER A 83 -10.39 -2.95 5.20
CA SER A 83 -11.57 -3.17 4.34
C SER A 83 -11.60 -2.28 3.09
N GLY A 84 -10.45 -1.73 2.67
CA GLY A 84 -10.39 -0.73 1.58
C GLY A 84 -9.13 -0.77 0.74
N ASN A 85 -8.65 0.42 0.33
CA ASN A 85 -7.55 0.59 -0.62
C ASN A 85 -6.28 -0.19 -0.29
N HIS A 86 -5.96 -0.38 1.00
CA HIS A 86 -4.75 -1.11 1.40
C HIS A 86 -4.90 -2.60 1.15
N ALA A 87 -6.01 -3.19 1.57
CA ALA A 87 -6.30 -4.59 1.29
C ALA A 87 -6.33 -4.88 -0.20
N LEU A 88 -6.96 -4.00 -1.00
CA LEU A 88 -6.97 -4.16 -2.45
C LEU A 88 -5.55 -4.11 -3.04
N ALA A 89 -4.71 -3.19 -2.56
CA ALA A 89 -3.32 -3.04 -2.98
C ALA A 89 -2.45 -4.26 -2.61
N VAL A 90 -2.59 -4.81 -1.40
CA VAL A 90 -1.87 -6.01 -0.95
C VAL A 90 -2.33 -7.25 -1.70
N ALA A 91 -3.64 -7.42 -1.85
CA ALA A 91 -4.21 -8.53 -2.62
C ALA A 91 -3.71 -8.50 -4.08
N TYR A 92 -3.74 -7.33 -4.73
CA TYR A 92 -3.19 -7.17 -6.07
C TYR A 92 -1.68 -7.44 -6.12
N ALA A 93 -0.90 -6.90 -5.18
CA ALA A 93 0.54 -7.12 -5.11
C ALA A 93 0.89 -8.61 -4.99
N SER A 94 0.15 -9.40 -4.19
CA SER A 94 0.37 -10.85 -4.07
C SER A 94 0.32 -11.56 -5.43
N THR A 95 -0.57 -11.12 -6.33
CA THR A 95 -0.72 -11.73 -7.66
C THR A 95 0.46 -11.50 -8.59
N LEU A 96 1.25 -10.47 -8.33
CA LEU A 96 2.46 -10.15 -9.11
C LEU A 96 3.67 -10.98 -8.67
N PHE A 97 3.66 -11.51 -7.44
CA PHE A 97 4.82 -12.15 -6.81
C PHE A 97 4.52 -13.61 -6.42
N GLY A 98 3.91 -14.36 -7.33
CA GLY A 98 3.75 -15.82 -7.18
C GLY A 98 2.55 -16.26 -6.33
N LYS A 99 1.65 -15.34 -5.93
CA LYS A 99 0.45 -15.63 -5.12
C LYS A 99 0.75 -16.37 -3.81
N PRO A 100 1.62 -15.83 -2.94
CA PRO A 100 1.80 -16.40 -1.61
C PRO A 100 0.46 -16.42 -0.85
N PRO A 101 0.27 -17.33 0.13
CA PRO A 101 -0.89 -17.32 1.01
C PRO A 101 -1.10 -15.91 1.55
N THR A 102 -2.27 -15.31 1.29
CA THR A 102 -2.53 -13.91 1.64
C THR A 102 -3.82 -13.83 2.41
N ARG A 103 -3.73 -13.38 3.66
CA ARG A 103 -4.86 -13.23 4.58
C ARG A 103 -5.13 -11.77 4.87
N ILE A 104 -6.38 -11.35 4.74
CA ILE A 104 -6.81 -9.97 4.96
C ILE A 104 -7.91 -9.97 6.02
N TYR A 105 -7.60 -9.35 7.15
CA TYR A 105 -8.55 -9.17 8.23
C TYR A 105 -9.40 -7.93 7.98
N VAL A 106 -10.71 -8.10 8.13
CA VAL A 106 -11.72 -7.05 7.97
C VAL A 106 -12.70 -7.10 9.14
N PRO A 107 -13.27 -5.96 9.58
CA PRO A 107 -14.37 -5.98 10.55
C PRO A 107 -15.59 -6.72 9.99
N GLU A 108 -16.41 -7.31 10.85
CA GLU A 108 -17.65 -8.02 10.45
C GLU A 108 -18.63 -7.11 9.70
N ASN A 109 -18.63 -5.82 10.02
CA ASN A 109 -19.45 -4.79 9.38
C ASN A 109 -18.83 -4.17 8.11
N ALA A 110 -17.78 -4.78 7.53
CA ALA A 110 -17.11 -4.26 6.36
C ALA A 110 -18.05 -4.15 5.14
N ASP A 111 -17.98 -3.00 4.44
CA ASP A 111 -18.76 -2.72 3.23
C ASP A 111 -18.60 -3.84 2.18
N PRO A 112 -19.68 -4.59 1.85
CA PRO A 112 -19.60 -5.72 0.93
C PRO A 112 -19.08 -5.34 -0.46
N SER A 113 -19.31 -4.10 -0.90
CA SER A 113 -18.85 -3.61 -2.20
C SER A 113 -17.32 -3.48 -2.27
N LYS A 114 -16.68 -3.13 -1.14
CA LYS A 114 -15.22 -3.02 -1.03
C LYS A 114 -14.59 -4.40 -0.87
N VAL A 115 -15.17 -5.24 -0.03
CA VAL A 115 -14.78 -6.65 0.18
C VAL A 115 -14.81 -7.42 -1.14
N LYS A 116 -15.87 -7.28 -1.94
CA LYS A 116 -15.98 -7.95 -3.24
C LYS A 116 -14.83 -7.62 -4.19
N LYS A 117 -14.33 -6.38 -4.20
CA LYS A 117 -13.17 -5.99 -5.02
C LYS A 117 -11.87 -6.63 -4.55
N ILE A 118 -11.72 -6.83 -3.23
CA ILE A 118 -10.55 -7.47 -2.65
C ILE A 118 -10.54 -8.96 -3.02
N LEU A 119 -11.68 -9.65 -2.91
CA LEU A 119 -11.84 -11.07 -3.24
C LEU A 119 -11.49 -11.42 -4.70
N GLN A 120 -11.61 -10.47 -5.63
CA GLN A 120 -11.25 -10.69 -7.05
C GLN A 120 -9.78 -11.07 -7.25
N TRP A 121 -8.91 -10.75 -6.30
CA TRP A 121 -7.49 -11.09 -6.37
C TRP A 121 -7.13 -12.40 -5.63
N GLY A 122 -8.12 -13.07 -5.03
CA GLY A 122 -7.98 -14.36 -4.36
C GLY A 122 -7.36 -14.40 -2.96
N PRO A 123 -7.35 -13.34 -2.13
CA PRO A 123 -6.91 -13.49 -0.74
C PRO A 123 -7.96 -14.26 0.08
N GLU A 124 -7.52 -14.85 1.19
CA GLU A 124 -8.40 -15.30 2.27
C GLU A 124 -8.88 -14.08 3.06
N LEU A 125 -10.19 -13.88 3.15
CA LEU A 125 -10.77 -12.86 4.03
C LEU A 125 -11.13 -13.46 5.37
N VAL A 126 -10.67 -12.83 6.44
CA VAL A 126 -11.05 -13.17 7.81
C VAL A 126 -11.84 -12.01 8.40
N TYR A 127 -13.11 -12.27 8.69
CA TYR A 127 -13.98 -11.31 9.37
C TYR A 127 -13.74 -11.45 10.87
N HIS A 128 -13.36 -10.37 11.54
CA HIS A 128 -13.09 -10.38 12.96
C HIS A 128 -13.36 -9.03 13.62
N GLY A 129 -14.20 -9.06 14.65
CA GLY A 129 -14.53 -7.90 15.47
C GLY A 129 -15.38 -6.86 14.77
N ASP A 130 -15.85 -5.89 15.55
CA ASP A 130 -16.78 -4.85 15.07
C ASP A 130 -16.06 -3.58 14.61
N SER A 131 -14.76 -3.51 14.82
CA SER A 131 -13.94 -2.34 14.54
C SER A 131 -12.65 -2.68 13.77
N PHE A 132 -12.11 -1.67 13.09
CA PHE A 132 -10.78 -1.80 12.46
C PHE A 132 -9.70 -2.19 13.47
N PHE A 133 -9.78 -1.69 14.71
CA PHE A 133 -8.78 -1.95 15.72
C PHE A 133 -8.77 -3.41 16.17
N GLU A 134 -9.94 -4.03 16.32
CA GLU A 134 -10.05 -5.47 16.63
C GLU A 134 -9.52 -6.33 15.48
N ALA A 135 -9.96 -6.07 14.25
CA ALA A 135 -9.45 -6.76 13.06
C ALA A 135 -7.93 -6.61 12.92
N TYR A 136 -7.38 -5.43 13.21
CA TYR A 136 -5.94 -5.17 13.20
C TYR A 136 -5.21 -5.95 14.31
N THR A 137 -5.74 -5.92 15.53
CA THR A 137 -5.17 -6.62 16.69
C THR A 137 -5.10 -8.12 16.42
N GLU A 138 -6.17 -8.70 15.87
CA GLU A 138 -6.20 -10.10 15.50
C GLU A 138 -5.24 -10.44 14.36
N ALA A 139 -5.16 -9.58 13.34
CA ALA A 139 -4.19 -9.75 12.26
C ALA A 139 -2.75 -9.77 12.78
N ARG A 140 -2.42 -8.89 13.73
CA ARG A 140 -1.12 -8.83 14.40
C ARG A 140 -0.84 -10.08 15.22
N ARG A 141 -1.82 -10.52 16.02
CA ARG A 141 -1.71 -11.78 16.79
C ARG A 141 -1.45 -12.97 15.87
N TYR A 142 -2.21 -13.10 14.79
CA TYR A 142 -2.02 -14.18 13.81
C TYR A 142 -0.64 -14.12 13.14
N THR A 143 -0.17 -12.92 12.77
CA THR A 143 1.19 -12.74 12.24
C THR A 143 2.24 -13.28 13.19
N GLU A 144 2.16 -12.93 14.47
CA GLU A 144 3.14 -13.32 15.48
C GLU A 144 3.09 -14.83 15.77
N GLU A 145 1.90 -15.43 15.83
CA GLU A 145 1.74 -16.87 16.10
C GLU A 145 2.15 -17.77 14.93
N ASN A 146 2.06 -17.29 13.69
CA ASN A 146 2.29 -18.09 12.49
C ASN A 146 3.58 -17.70 11.75
N ASP A 147 4.38 -16.81 12.35
CA ASP A 147 5.59 -16.24 11.72
C ASP A 147 5.31 -15.64 10.33
N ALA A 148 4.10 -15.11 10.10
CA ALA A 148 3.71 -14.57 8.82
C ALA A 148 4.27 -13.15 8.61
N THR A 149 4.24 -12.65 7.37
CA THR A 149 4.69 -11.29 7.07
C THR A 149 3.53 -10.30 7.12
N PHE A 150 3.54 -9.38 8.10
CA PHE A 150 2.54 -8.33 8.19
C PHE A 150 2.86 -7.15 7.27
N VAL A 151 2.01 -6.90 6.27
CA VAL A 151 2.12 -5.77 5.36
C VAL A 151 1.40 -4.56 5.95
N HIS A 152 2.14 -3.71 6.67
CA HIS A 152 1.57 -2.52 7.30
C HIS A 152 1.03 -1.51 6.26
N SER A 153 -0.04 -0.80 6.58
CA SER A 153 -0.65 0.17 5.67
C SER A 153 0.07 1.52 5.52
N HIS A 154 1.06 1.81 6.37
CA HIS A 154 1.80 3.09 6.41
C HIS A 154 3.03 3.07 7.32
N GLY A 155 3.03 2.33 8.43
CA GLY A 155 4.10 2.31 9.44
C GLY A 155 5.30 1.44 9.10
N ASP A 156 5.53 1.18 7.81
CA ASP A 156 6.61 0.31 7.33
C ASP A 156 7.52 1.11 6.38
N PRO A 157 8.86 1.10 6.57
CA PRO A 157 9.79 1.86 5.74
C PRO A 157 9.68 1.54 4.24
N LYS A 158 9.44 0.28 3.86
CA LYS A 158 9.32 -0.11 2.44
C LYS A 158 8.01 0.39 1.85
N VAL A 159 6.93 0.40 2.65
CA VAL A 159 5.66 1.01 2.25
C VAL A 159 5.81 2.51 2.07
N ILE A 160 6.43 3.21 3.03
CA ILE A 160 6.71 4.65 2.97
C ILE A 160 7.54 4.98 1.72
N ALA A 161 8.63 4.26 1.49
CA ALA A 161 9.49 4.43 0.33
C ALA A 161 8.73 4.25 -0.99
N GLY A 162 7.88 3.23 -1.07
CA GLY A 162 6.99 3.02 -2.22
C GLY A 162 6.07 4.19 -2.48
N GLN A 163 5.41 4.74 -1.45
CA GLN A 163 4.55 5.93 -1.62
C GLN A 163 5.37 7.16 -2.03
N GLY A 164 6.58 7.31 -1.48
CA GLY A 164 7.51 8.41 -1.77
C GLY A 164 7.90 8.51 -3.25
N THR A 165 7.75 7.44 -4.04
CA THR A 165 8.00 7.46 -5.48
C THR A 165 7.14 8.47 -6.23
N ILE A 166 5.98 8.86 -5.68
CA ILE A 166 5.17 9.97 -6.19
C ILE A 166 5.97 11.28 -6.22
N GLY A 167 6.72 11.58 -5.15
CA GLY A 167 7.56 12.77 -5.07
C GLY A 167 8.64 12.78 -6.16
N LEU A 168 9.27 11.63 -6.42
CA LEU A 168 10.25 11.51 -7.50
C LEU A 168 9.65 11.65 -8.90
N GLU A 169 8.37 11.36 -9.07
CA GLU A 169 7.67 11.62 -10.33
C GLU A 169 7.33 13.09 -10.47
N VAL A 170 6.83 13.74 -9.40
CA VAL A 170 6.50 15.17 -9.37
C VAL A 170 7.73 16.04 -9.61
N MET A 171 8.88 15.71 -9.01
CA MET A 171 10.12 16.47 -9.23
C MET A 171 10.67 16.37 -10.66
N LYS A 172 10.22 15.37 -11.43
CA LYS A 172 10.69 15.13 -12.80
C LYS A 172 9.78 15.77 -13.85
N ASP A 173 8.51 16.03 -13.52
CA ASP A 173 7.51 16.66 -14.40
C ASP A 173 7.55 18.20 -14.26
#